data_AF-A0A679JGZ6-F1
#
_entry.id   AF-A0A679JGZ6-F1
#
_cell.length_a   1.000
_cell.length_b   1.000
_cell.length_c   1.000
_cell.angle_alpha   90.00
_cell.angle_beta   90.00
_cell.angle_gamma   90.00
#
_symmetry.space_group_name_H-M   'P 1'
#
loop_
_entity.id
_entity.type
_entity.pdbx_description
1 polymer ?
#
loop_
_entity_poly.entity_id
_entity_poly.type
_entity_poly.pdbx_seq_one_letter_code
_entity_poly.pdbx_strand_id
1 'polypeptide(L)' 'MKKSNKFSPEVRERAVRMVQEHRGEYPSLWAAIESIAPKIGCVPQTLNEWVKRATRSTTAYAKASRPARPSG' A
#
# COMPACT_ATOMS: atom_id res chain seq x y z
N MET A 1 5.74 -20.85 5.38
CA MET A 1 5.84 -19.59 6.16
C MET A 1 4.79 -18.59 5.65
N LYS A 2 3.64 -18.50 6.31
CA LYS A 2 2.57 -17.56 5.94
C LYS A 2 2.93 -16.20 6.56
N LYS A 3 3.51 -15.30 5.77
CA LYS A 3 3.80 -13.93 6.22
C LYS A 3 2.46 -13.28 6.51
N SER A 4 2.17 -13.12 7.79
CA SER A 4 1.02 -12.40 8.33
C SER A 4 1.10 -10.97 7.82
N ASN A 5 0.43 -10.70 6.70
CA ASN A 5 0.19 -9.36 6.21
C ASN A 5 -0.77 -8.73 7.22
N LYS A 6 -0.22 -8.12 8.28
CA LYS A 6 -0.97 -7.51 9.40
C LYS A 6 -1.99 -6.45 8.96
N PHE A 7 -1.95 -6.04 7.69
CA PHE A 7 -2.90 -5.13 7.07
C PHE A 7 -3.49 -5.77 5.81
N SER A 8 -4.81 -5.66 5.61
CA SER A 8 -5.46 -6.15 4.38
C SER A 8 -4.95 -5.38 3.15
N PRO A 9 -4.82 -6.00 1.97
CA PRO A 9 -4.52 -5.28 0.72
C PRO A 9 -5.46 -4.08 0.49
N GLU A 10 -6.73 -4.20 0.88
CA GLU A 10 -7.72 -3.11 0.77
C GLU A 10 -7.33 -1.87 1.58
N VAL A 11 -6.80 -2.07 2.79
CA VAL A 11 -6.32 -0.97 3.65
C VAL A 11 -5.13 -0.27 3.00
N ARG A 12 -4.24 -1.06 2.40
CA ARG A 12 -3.07 -0.53 1.71
C ARG A 12 -3.45 0.29 0.47
N GLU A 13 -4.36 -0.23 -0.36
CA GLU A 13 -4.84 0.50 -1.54
C GLU A 13 -5.59 1.77 -1.16
N ARG A 14 -6.44 1.70 -0.13
CA ARG A 14 -7.15 2.87 0.39
C ARG A 14 -6.19 3.95 0.87
N ALA A 15 -5.14 3.57 1.60
CA ALA A 15 -4.17 4.52 2.12
C ALA A 15 -3.30 5.14 1.00
N VAL A 16 -2.82 4.33 0.04
CA VAL A 16 -2.07 4.83 -1.11
C VAL A 16 -2.93 5.76 -1.99
N ARG A 17 -4.20 5.41 -2.21
CA ARG A 17 -5.15 6.25 -2.96
C ARG A 17 -5.36 7.60 -2.27
N MET A 18 -5.59 7.58 -0.96
CA MET A 18 -5.77 8.81 -0.17
C MET A 18 -4.52 9.70 -0.21
N VAL A 19 -3.31 9.13 -0.14
CA VAL A 19 -2.06 9.90 -0.25
C VAL A 19 -1.93 10.56 -1.62
N GLN A 20 -2.32 9.86 -2.69
CA GLN A 20 -2.28 10.43 -4.05
C GLN A 20 -3.32 11.54 -4.25
N GLU A 21 -4.51 11.40 -3.67
CA GLU A 21 -5.57 12.40 -3.73
C GLU A 21 -5.18 13.68 -2.99
N HIS A 22 -4.62 13.54 -1.79
CA HIS A 22 -4.18 14.68 -0.98
C HIS A 22 -2.78 15.20 -1.35
N ARG A 23 -2.03 14.52 -2.22
CA ARG A 23 -0.66 14.93 -2.62
C ARG A 23 -0.57 16.39 -3.06
N GLY A 24 -1.61 16.92 -3.72
CA GLY A 24 -1.64 18.31 -4.20
C GLY A 24 -1.86 19.35 -3.11
N GLU A 25 -2.43 18.95 -1.97
CA GLU A 25 -2.77 19.82 -0.84
C GLU A 25 -1.59 20.02 0.12
N TYR A 26 -0.57 19.17 0.03
CA TYR A 26 0.59 19.19 0.92
C TYR A 26 1.87 19.58 0.16
N PRO A 27 2.81 20.28 0.80
CA PRO A 27 4.07 20.69 0.18
C PRO A 27 5.01 19.51 -0.11
N SER A 28 4.71 18.31 0.40
CA SER A 28 5.51 17.11 0.22
C SER A 28 4.69 15.84 0.43
N LEU A 29 5.09 14.76 -0.25
CA LEU A 29 4.48 13.44 -0.10
C LEU A 29 4.49 12.96 1.36
N TRP A 30 5.58 13.24 2.09
CA TRP A 30 5.73 12.87 3.49
C TRP A 30 4.70 13.58 4.39
N ALA A 31 4.42 14.87 4.15
CA ALA A 31 3.43 15.62 4.91
C ALA A 31 2.00 15.09 4.70
N ALA A 32 1.67 14.66 3.46
CA ALA A 32 0.41 13.96 3.19
C ALA A 32 0.35 12.62 3.91
N ILE A 33 1.44 11.84 3.90
CA ILE A 33 1.56 10.53 4.57
C ILE A 33 1.38 10.67 6.08
N GLU A 34 2.05 11.62 6.73
CA GLU A 34 1.92 11.85 8.18
C GLU A 34 0.51 12.21 8.60
N SER A 35 -0.21 12.96 7.76
CA SER A 35 -1.61 13.34 8.01
C SER A 35 -2.61 12.20 7.75
N ILE A 36 -2.26 11.23 6.89
CA ILE A 36 -3.16 10.13 6.48
C ILE A 36 -2.91 8.86 7.32
N ALA A 37 -1.67 8.60 7.71
CA ALA A 37 -1.27 7.46 8.51
C ALA A 37 -2.17 7.23 9.76
N PRO A 38 -2.41 8.24 10.63
CA PRO A 38 -3.29 8.07 11.78
C PRO A 38 -4.76 7.85 11.40
N LYS A 39 -5.24 8.33 10.24
CA LYS A 39 -6.63 8.10 9.78
C LYS A 39 -6.90 6.64 9.42
N ILE A 40 -5.86 5.92 8.99
CA ILE A 40 -5.93 4.50 8.65
C ILE A 40 -5.60 3.62 9.86
N GLY A 41 -4.99 4.18 10.92
CA GLY A 41 -4.41 3.42 12.02
C GLY A 41 -3.12 2.70 11.62
N CYS A 42 -2.35 3.27 10.69
CA CYS A 42 -1.05 2.76 10.28
C CYS A 42 0.05 3.78 10.60
N VAL A 43 1.30 3.34 10.70
CA VAL A 43 2.43 4.26 10.91
C VAL A 43 2.85 4.90 9.58
N PRO A 44 3.25 6.18 9.56
CA PRO A 44 3.62 6.89 8.33
C PRO A 44 4.76 6.20 7.58
N GLN A 45 5.69 5.59 8.31
CA GLN A 45 6.76 4.79 7.72
C GLN A 45 6.23 3.60 6.89
N THR A 46 5.19 2.91 7.36
CA THR A 46 4.56 1.79 6.65
C THR A 46 3.83 2.28 5.40
N LEU A 47 3.13 3.40 5.51
CA LEU A 47 2.42 4.01 4.39
C LEU A 47 3.38 4.48 3.29
N ASN A 48 4.52 5.05 3.65
CA ASN A 48 5.58 5.41 2.70
C ASN A 48 6.11 4.18 1.92
N GLU A 49 6.38 3.08 2.63
CA GLU A 49 6.80 1.83 2.00
C GLU A 49 5.72 1.28 1.06
N TRP A 50 4.44 1.44 1.40
CA TRP A 50 3.34 1.05 0.54
C TRP A 50 3.26 1.86 -0.74
N VAL A 51 3.41 3.19 -0.66
CA VAL A 51 3.42 4.10 -1.81
C VAL A 51 4.60 3.78 -2.73
N LYS A 52 5.83 3.69 -2.17
CA LYS A 52 7.04 3.32 -2.93
C LYS A 52 6.89 1.96 -3.61
N ARG A 53 6.30 1.00 -2.91
CA ARG A 53 6.07 -0.34 -3.46
C ARG A 53 4.92 -0.37 -4.45
N ALA A 54 3.89 0.49 -4.36
CA ALA A 54 2.84 0.61 -5.37
C ALA A 54 3.43 1.08 -6.72
N THR A 55 4.31 2.10 -6.69
CA THR A 55 5.07 2.56 -7.87
C THR A 55 5.95 1.46 -8.48
N ARG A 56 6.48 0.53 -7.67
CA ARG A 56 7.25 -0.62 -8.18
C ARG A 56 6.37 -1.82 -8.57
N SER A 57 5.21 -1.98 -7.95
CA SER A 57 4.34 -3.15 -8.14
C SER A 57 3.47 -3.03 -9.38
N THR A 58 3.22 -1.82 -9.88
CA THR A 58 2.54 -1.62 -11.18
C THR A 58 3.28 -2.28 -12.35
N THR A 59 4.57 -2.61 -12.21
CA THR A 59 5.36 -3.31 -13.24
C THR A 59 5.63 -4.79 -12.91
N ALA A 60 5.31 -5.27 -11.70
CA ALA A 60 5.71 -6.62 -11.24
C ALA A 60 4.61 -7.48 -10.59
N TYR A 61 3.42 -6.94 -10.29
CA TYR A 61 2.36 -7.69 -9.60
C TYR A 61 1.52 -8.61 -10.52
N ALA A 62 1.77 -8.65 -11.82
CA ALA A 62 1.15 -9.66 -12.69
C ALA A 62 1.66 -11.11 -12.47
N LYS A 63 2.65 -11.35 -11.58
CA LYS A 63 3.30 -12.67 -11.43
C LYS A 63 2.98 -13.44 -10.13
N ALA A 64 2.19 -12.90 -9.21
CA ALA A 64 1.99 -13.51 -7.89
C ALA A 64 0.63 -14.19 -7.65
N SER A 65 -0.32 -14.10 -8.58
CA SER A 65 -1.57 -14.87 -8.52
C SER A 65 -1.52 -16.05 -9.49
N ARG A 66 -0.60 -16.99 -9.27
CA ARG A 66 -0.75 -18.35 -9.79
C ARG A 66 -1.63 -19.12 -8.79
N PRO A 67 -2.88 -19.49 -9.11
CA PRO A 67 -3.54 -20.52 -8.33
C PRO A 67 -2.78 -21.84 -8.53
N ALA A 68 -2.33 -22.43 -7.43
CA ALA A 68 -1.79 -23.78 -7.42
C ALA A 68 -2.94 -24.77 -7.71
N ARG A 69 -2.85 -25.43 -8.88
CA ARG A 69 -3.28 -26.79 -9.26
C ARG A 69 -4.31 -27.51 -8.36
N PRO A 70 -5.46 -28.00 -8.88
CA PRO A 70 -6.08 -29.18 -8.33
C PRO A 70 -5.36 -30.43 -8.88
N SER A 71 -4.85 -31.27 -7.98
CA SER A 71 -4.47 -32.63 -8.32
C SER A 71 -5.74 -33.47 -8.43
N GLY A 72 -5.96 -34.03 -9.61
CA GLY A 72 -6.95 -35.05 -9.94
C GLY A 72 -6.46 -35.77 -11.17
#